data_AF-A0A1K1N3S9-F1
#
_entry.id   AF-A0A1K1N3S9-F1
#
_cell.length_a   1.000
_cell.length_b   1.000
_cell.length_c   1.000
_cell.angle_alpha   90.00
_cell.angle_beta   90.00
_cell.angle_gamma   90.00
#
_symmetry.space_group_name_H-M   'P 1'
#
loop_
_entity.id
_entity.type
_entity.pdbx_description
1 polymer ?
#
loop_
_entity_poly.entity_id
_entity_poly.type
_entity_poly.pdbx_seq_one_letter_code
_entity_poly.pdbx_strand_id
1 'polypeptide(L)'
;MTDKEKKALLEKAEELRRQGDLHEVVRLLFSEQRDPKADPDIMLPLVRAMLDISESSQGNDLSETAEIFLNALDNMDSSAEWHLLAARADYLRNRYYAAYAELLKAEELNKSSDRPVSEEELSELLAVCRQELKSMNARYAPNDHRIVLSHIGTYFGKITGVIRGRDLTGITPHRPELDVFPDIAVIDPDDEHEWRTFVTVGSGATEMNVPDELRPYNCTRCEYVMYLPASWTPAESAWAINLMKNISAIPKERNSYAGFGHIFSSGSNITEDTDLFGTMLIDVQEAPQGAEQLELSDGSRVVFYQLFPVYREEFEFKLSHGYSALISLMPHISAVFDLHRENVCKNTDDEHPVDELLLAPEFDYTGKLGVGEFCAVSRRIVEQGERVGFMRRFLPESGQPAAETDSGWLFLSGAESMSSLAMPYTLEICRLNTVCNIDPDVVPFLTSPYESTFFRGEDDRFIPLLPDPDETRPPMS
;
A
#
# COMPACT_ATOMS: atom_id res chain seq x y z
N MET A 1 -36.96 -8.73 14.45
CA MET A 1 -37.45 -7.38 14.80
C MET A 1 -38.87 -7.21 14.26
N THR A 2 -39.73 -6.43 14.90
CA THR A 2 -41.08 -6.14 14.35
C THR A 2 -41.03 -5.02 13.31
N ASP A 3 -41.96 -5.00 12.35
CA ASP A 3 -42.03 -3.95 11.31
C ASP A 3 -42.13 -2.53 11.90
N LYS A 4 -42.79 -2.41 13.06
CA LYS A 4 -42.92 -1.14 13.78
C LYS A 4 -41.58 -0.66 14.34
N GLU A 5 -40.75 -1.57 14.84
CA GLU A 5 -39.41 -1.25 15.32
C GLU A 5 -38.46 -0.92 14.17
N LYS A 6 -38.57 -1.65 13.03
CA LYS A 6 -37.81 -1.34 11.80
C LYS A 6 -38.10 0.08 11.32
N LYS A 7 -39.39 0.42 11.24
CA LYS A 7 -39.84 1.75 10.80
C LYS A 7 -39.35 2.86 11.72
N ALA A 8 -39.46 2.69 13.04
CA ALA A 8 -39.01 3.70 14.00
C ALA A 8 -37.49 3.93 13.95
N LEU A 9 -36.72 2.87 13.68
CA LEU A 9 -35.27 2.96 13.54
C LEU A 9 -34.86 3.69 12.25
N LEU A 10 -35.53 3.40 11.13
CA LEU A 10 -35.33 4.10 9.86
C LEU A 10 -35.71 5.59 9.96
N GLU A 11 -36.83 5.91 10.60
CA GLU A 11 -37.24 7.31 10.84
C GLU A 11 -36.21 8.05 11.71
N LYS A 12 -35.64 7.38 12.72
CA LYS A 12 -34.57 7.95 13.56
C LYS A 12 -33.29 8.17 12.76
N ALA A 13 -32.86 7.20 11.95
CA ALA A 13 -31.69 7.34 11.08
C ALA A 13 -31.79 8.57 10.15
N GLU A 14 -32.96 8.75 9.54
CA GLU A 14 -33.22 9.87 8.63
C GLU A 14 -33.29 11.23 9.34
N GLU A 15 -33.78 11.26 10.58
CA GLU A 15 -33.71 12.47 11.41
C GLU A 15 -32.26 12.81 11.77
N LEU A 16 -31.46 11.83 12.20
CA LEU A 16 -30.05 12.04 12.56
C LEU A 16 -29.20 12.45 11.35
N ARG A 17 -29.48 11.88 10.16
CA ARG A 17 -28.91 12.29 8.88
C ARG A 17 -29.12 13.77 8.63
N ARG A 18 -30.37 14.25 8.79
CA ARG A 18 -30.70 15.68 8.62
C ARG A 18 -30.07 16.58 9.68
N GLN A 19 -29.86 16.06 10.89
CA GLN A 19 -29.26 16.79 12.01
C GLN A 19 -27.72 16.79 11.99
N GLY A 20 -27.09 15.90 11.21
CA GLY A 20 -25.64 15.70 11.23
C GLY A 20 -25.12 15.07 12.53
N ASP A 21 -25.97 14.36 13.30
CA ASP A 21 -25.59 13.78 14.60
C ASP A 21 -24.86 12.43 14.41
N LEU A 22 -23.56 12.58 14.17
CA LEU A 22 -22.60 11.50 13.95
C LEU A 22 -22.58 10.45 15.06
N HIS A 23 -22.54 10.91 16.32
CA HIS A 23 -22.34 10.03 17.48
C HIS A 23 -23.55 9.11 17.66
N GLU A 24 -24.76 9.60 17.40
CA GLU A 24 -25.96 8.79 17.56
C GLU A 24 -26.15 7.77 16.42
N VAL A 25 -25.75 8.11 15.18
CA VAL A 25 -25.78 7.17 14.04
C VAL A 25 -24.82 6.00 14.29
N VAL A 26 -23.58 6.28 14.70
CA VAL A 26 -22.60 5.25 15.07
C VAL A 26 -23.12 4.40 16.24
N ARG A 27 -23.68 5.03 17.28
CA ARG A 27 -24.27 4.28 18.41
C ARG A 27 -25.40 3.34 17.98
N LEU A 28 -26.24 3.75 17.04
CA LEU A 28 -27.31 2.90 16.51
C LEU A 28 -26.76 1.67 15.78
N LEU A 29 -25.69 1.83 15.02
CA LEU A 29 -25.02 0.75 14.28
C LEU A 29 -24.30 -0.26 15.19
N PHE A 30 -23.68 0.22 16.27
CA PHE A 30 -22.89 -0.62 17.19
C PHE A 30 -23.63 -1.04 18.46
N SER A 31 -24.94 -0.79 18.57
CA SER A 31 -25.68 -1.12 19.79
C SER A 31 -25.75 -2.64 20.05
N GLU A 32 -25.15 -3.09 21.17
CA GLU A 32 -24.98 -4.51 21.56
C GLU A 32 -26.29 -5.30 21.78
N GLN A 33 -27.45 -4.62 21.81
CA GLN A 33 -28.72 -5.29 22.12
C GLN A 33 -29.35 -6.02 20.93
N ARG A 34 -28.79 -5.90 19.72
CA ARG A 34 -29.36 -6.40 18.46
C ARG A 34 -28.24 -6.71 17.47
N ASP A 35 -28.48 -7.60 16.52
CA ASP A 35 -27.58 -7.80 15.37
C ASP A 35 -28.21 -7.17 14.10
N PRO A 36 -28.19 -5.83 13.96
CA PRO A 36 -28.63 -5.15 12.74
C PRO A 36 -27.70 -5.43 11.56
N LYS A 37 -26.51 -6.01 11.77
CA LYS A 37 -25.48 -6.27 10.74
C LYS A 37 -25.91 -7.32 9.69
N ALA A 38 -27.09 -7.93 9.85
CA ALA A 38 -27.61 -8.98 8.98
C ALA A 38 -28.89 -8.61 8.19
N ASP A 39 -29.36 -7.35 8.21
CA ASP A 39 -30.52 -6.89 7.41
C ASP A 39 -30.16 -5.70 6.49
N PRO A 40 -29.98 -5.92 5.18
CA PRO A 40 -29.64 -4.87 4.22
C PRO A 40 -30.61 -3.69 4.19
N ASP A 41 -31.93 -3.93 4.36
CA ASP A 41 -32.95 -2.85 4.36
C ASP A 41 -32.78 -1.86 5.52
N ILE A 42 -32.00 -2.22 6.55
CA ILE A 42 -31.70 -1.37 7.71
C ILE A 42 -30.32 -0.76 7.57
N MET A 43 -29.35 -1.58 7.16
CA MET A 43 -27.95 -1.18 7.12
C MET A 43 -27.67 -0.18 6.00
N LEU A 44 -28.22 -0.36 4.81
CA LEU A 44 -27.96 0.55 3.69
C LEU A 44 -28.42 1.99 3.97
N PRO A 45 -29.63 2.26 4.51
CA PRO A 45 -30.01 3.62 4.91
C PRO A 45 -29.11 4.24 5.98
N LEU A 46 -28.61 3.43 6.93
CA LEU A 46 -27.68 3.91 7.97
C LEU A 46 -26.31 4.25 7.36
N VAL A 47 -25.78 3.40 6.48
CA VAL A 47 -24.54 3.65 5.75
C VAL A 47 -24.66 4.89 4.87
N ARG A 48 -25.80 5.08 4.17
CA ARG A 48 -26.07 6.29 3.41
C ARG A 48 -26.04 7.53 4.31
N ALA A 49 -26.71 7.48 5.46
CA ALA A 49 -26.70 8.58 6.42
C ALA A 49 -25.28 8.91 6.91
N MET A 50 -24.46 7.90 7.17
CA MET A 50 -23.05 8.08 7.54
C MET A 50 -22.25 8.79 6.44
N LEU A 51 -22.37 8.34 5.19
CA LEU A 51 -21.64 8.90 4.05
C LEU A 51 -22.05 10.35 3.78
N ASP A 52 -23.35 10.67 3.85
CA ASP A 52 -23.84 12.05 3.73
C ASP A 52 -23.26 12.98 4.83
N ILE A 53 -23.08 12.45 6.04
CA ILE A 53 -22.44 13.19 7.15
C ILE A 53 -20.93 13.37 6.90
N SER A 54 -20.23 12.34 6.40
CA SER A 54 -18.82 12.45 6.01
C SER A 54 -18.60 13.55 4.96
N GLU A 55 -19.43 13.58 3.92
CA GLU A 55 -19.34 14.59 2.84
C GLU A 55 -19.57 16.02 3.32
N SER A 56 -20.35 16.20 4.39
CA SER A 56 -20.74 17.53 4.91
C SER A 56 -19.88 18.01 6.08
N SER A 57 -19.08 17.15 6.70
CA SER A 57 -18.29 17.48 7.89
C SER A 57 -16.82 17.76 7.57
N GLN A 58 -16.27 18.85 8.10
CA GLN A 58 -14.82 19.09 8.05
C GLN A 58 -14.13 18.34 9.19
N GLY A 59 -13.66 17.12 8.93
CA GLY A 59 -12.72 16.41 9.81
C GLY A 59 -13.24 15.14 10.48
N ASN A 60 -14.45 14.66 10.18
CA ASN A 60 -14.93 13.35 10.63
C ASN A 60 -15.18 12.44 9.42
N ASP A 61 -14.13 11.75 8.95
CA ASP A 61 -14.26 10.78 7.87
C ASP A 61 -14.79 9.44 8.40
N LEU A 62 -16.03 9.08 8.06
CA LEU A 62 -16.60 7.76 8.36
C LEU A 62 -16.55 6.79 7.19
N SER A 63 -15.92 7.13 6.08
CA SER A 63 -15.87 6.27 4.89
C SER A 63 -15.37 4.86 5.21
N GLU A 64 -14.44 4.75 6.14
CA GLU A 64 -13.92 3.47 6.66
C GLU A 64 -14.95 2.64 7.41
N THR A 65 -15.74 3.32 8.23
CA THR A 65 -16.75 2.67 9.05
C THR A 65 -17.89 2.20 8.13
N ALA A 66 -18.24 3.02 7.14
CA ALA A 66 -19.17 2.64 6.08
C ALA A 66 -18.68 1.40 5.30
N GLU A 67 -17.40 1.35 4.94
CA GLU A 67 -16.80 0.19 4.27
C GLU A 67 -16.86 -1.09 5.11
N ILE A 68 -16.52 -1.04 6.41
CA ILE A 68 -16.68 -2.21 7.30
C ILE A 68 -18.10 -2.75 7.22
N PHE A 69 -19.09 -1.86 7.28
CA PHE A 69 -20.49 -2.27 7.24
C PHE A 69 -20.91 -2.81 5.88
N LEU A 70 -20.40 -2.24 4.79
CA LEU A 70 -20.65 -2.74 3.44
C LEU A 70 -20.01 -4.12 3.22
N ASN A 71 -18.78 -4.33 3.69
CA ASN A 71 -18.09 -5.62 3.63
C ASN A 71 -18.81 -6.71 4.44
N ALA A 72 -19.42 -6.34 5.57
CA ALA A 72 -20.28 -7.26 6.32
C ALA A 72 -21.53 -7.70 5.53
N LEU A 73 -21.96 -6.90 4.56
CA LEU A 73 -23.12 -7.17 3.70
C LEU A 73 -22.75 -7.77 2.33
N ASP A 74 -21.47 -7.85 1.97
CA ASP A 74 -20.99 -8.22 0.62
C ASP A 74 -21.48 -9.63 0.18
N ASN A 75 -21.71 -10.53 1.14
CA ASN A 75 -22.27 -11.87 0.89
C ASN A 75 -23.81 -11.93 1.01
N MET A 76 -24.48 -10.81 1.30
CA MET A 76 -25.89 -10.73 1.66
C MET A 76 -26.72 -9.82 0.75
N ASP A 77 -26.08 -8.83 0.11
CA ASP A 77 -26.74 -7.94 -0.86
C ASP A 77 -25.78 -7.50 -1.97
N SER A 78 -26.32 -7.42 -3.19
CA SER A 78 -25.63 -6.93 -4.39
C SER A 78 -26.62 -6.07 -5.20
N SER A 79 -27.34 -5.21 -4.48
CA SER A 79 -28.30 -4.27 -5.06
C SER A 79 -27.59 -3.05 -5.67
N ALA A 80 -28.28 -2.33 -6.55
CA ALA A 80 -27.77 -1.06 -7.09
C ALA A 80 -27.46 -0.03 -5.98
N GLU A 81 -28.21 -0.06 -4.88
CA GLU A 81 -27.96 0.79 -3.71
C GLU A 81 -26.69 0.39 -2.96
N TRP A 82 -26.46 -0.91 -2.73
CA TRP A 82 -25.22 -1.38 -2.13
C TRP A 82 -24.00 -0.93 -2.95
N HIS A 83 -24.02 -1.14 -4.27
CA HIS A 83 -22.92 -0.77 -5.16
C HIS A 83 -22.69 0.75 -5.22
N LEU A 84 -23.76 1.55 -5.19
CA LEU A 84 -23.64 3.02 -5.12
C LEU A 84 -23.01 3.47 -3.80
N LEU A 85 -23.42 2.91 -2.66
CA LEU A 85 -22.87 3.29 -1.35
C LEU A 85 -21.42 2.81 -1.20
N ALA A 86 -21.08 1.63 -1.71
CA ALA A 86 -19.70 1.16 -1.81
C ALA A 86 -18.83 2.12 -2.64
N ALA A 87 -19.33 2.55 -3.79
CA ALA A 87 -18.62 3.52 -4.61
C ALA A 87 -18.42 4.87 -3.91
N ARG A 88 -19.41 5.35 -3.16
CA ARG A 88 -19.30 6.59 -2.37
C ARG A 88 -18.26 6.46 -1.27
N ALA A 89 -18.24 5.34 -0.55
CA ALA A 89 -17.22 5.07 0.45
C ALA A 89 -15.81 5.05 -0.17
N ASP A 90 -15.63 4.39 -1.31
CA ASP A 90 -14.37 4.37 -2.05
C ASP A 90 -13.95 5.77 -2.54
N TYR A 91 -14.90 6.55 -3.05
CA TYR A 91 -14.65 7.89 -3.56
C TYR A 91 -14.09 8.81 -2.47
N LEU A 92 -14.70 8.80 -1.28
CA LEU A 92 -14.23 9.60 -0.14
C LEU A 92 -12.81 9.24 0.31
N ARG A 93 -12.38 8.00 0.06
CA ARG A 93 -11.03 7.51 0.35
C ARG A 93 -10.04 7.70 -0.80
N ASN A 94 -10.43 8.44 -1.85
CA ASN A 94 -9.68 8.59 -3.09
C ASN A 94 -9.39 7.26 -3.84
N ARG A 95 -10.14 6.18 -3.56
CA ARG A 95 -10.03 4.90 -4.28
C ARG A 95 -10.88 4.92 -5.55
N TYR A 96 -10.59 5.87 -6.44
CA TYR A 96 -11.44 6.15 -7.60
C TYR A 96 -11.60 4.98 -8.57
N TYR A 97 -10.61 4.07 -8.66
CA TYR A 97 -10.73 2.85 -9.47
C TYR A 97 -11.80 1.91 -8.93
N ALA A 98 -11.77 1.65 -7.62
CA ALA A 98 -12.77 0.82 -6.94
C ALA A 98 -14.16 1.49 -7.02
N ALA A 99 -14.24 2.80 -6.72
CA ALA A 99 -15.47 3.57 -6.83
C ALA A 99 -16.08 3.47 -8.24
N TYR A 100 -15.28 3.69 -9.28
CA TYR A 100 -15.75 3.63 -10.66
C TYR A 100 -16.16 2.22 -11.08
N ALA A 101 -15.49 1.17 -10.58
CA ALA A 101 -15.87 -0.21 -10.83
C ALA A 101 -17.28 -0.51 -10.28
N GLU A 102 -17.51 -0.14 -9.02
CA GLU A 102 -18.79 -0.30 -8.33
C GLU A 102 -19.91 0.53 -8.96
N LEU A 103 -19.63 1.76 -9.41
CA LEU A 103 -20.65 2.59 -10.07
C LEU A 103 -21.20 2.00 -11.37
N LEU A 104 -20.39 1.32 -12.19
CA LEU A 104 -20.96 0.66 -13.37
C LEU A 104 -21.77 -0.58 -13.02
N LYS A 105 -21.41 -1.30 -11.95
CA LYS A 105 -22.27 -2.39 -11.44
C LYS A 105 -23.61 -1.81 -10.98
N ALA A 106 -23.56 -0.70 -10.22
CA ALA A 106 -24.74 0.02 -9.79
C ALA A 106 -25.60 0.48 -10.98
N GLU A 107 -25.00 1.12 -11.99
CA GLU A 107 -25.70 1.58 -13.21
C GLU A 107 -26.37 0.43 -13.97
N GLU A 108 -25.68 -0.70 -14.13
CA GLU A 108 -26.23 -1.87 -14.83
C GLU A 108 -27.41 -2.48 -14.07
N LEU A 109 -27.25 -2.69 -12.76
CA LEU A 109 -28.31 -3.21 -11.90
C LEU A 109 -29.50 -2.25 -11.80
N ASN A 110 -29.25 -0.94 -11.88
CA ASN A 110 -30.31 0.08 -11.80
C ASN A 110 -31.31 -0.02 -12.94
N LYS A 111 -30.89 -0.47 -14.13
CA LYS A 111 -31.74 -0.59 -15.33
C LYS A 111 -32.91 -1.56 -15.16
N SER A 112 -32.78 -2.54 -14.28
CA SER A 112 -33.80 -3.58 -14.04
C SER A 112 -34.27 -3.65 -12.58
N SER A 113 -33.89 -2.68 -11.74
CA SER A 113 -34.22 -2.67 -10.32
C SER A 113 -35.69 -2.26 -10.06
N ASP A 114 -36.37 -2.99 -9.17
CA ASP A 114 -37.68 -2.61 -8.62
C ASP A 114 -37.61 -1.39 -7.68
N ARG A 115 -36.40 -1.07 -7.19
CA ARG A 115 -36.09 0.08 -6.34
C ARG A 115 -34.85 0.78 -6.90
N PRO A 116 -34.97 1.56 -7.98
CA PRO A 116 -33.82 2.20 -8.59
C PRO A 116 -33.26 3.31 -7.68
N VAL A 117 -31.94 3.44 -7.67
CA VAL A 117 -31.24 4.60 -7.11
C VAL A 117 -31.31 5.78 -8.08
N SER A 118 -30.97 6.99 -7.60
CA SER A 118 -31.00 8.21 -8.40
C SER A 118 -30.04 8.12 -9.60
N GLU A 119 -30.57 8.27 -10.81
CA GLU A 119 -29.76 8.32 -12.04
C GLU A 119 -28.86 9.57 -12.07
N GLU A 120 -29.31 10.67 -11.47
CA GLU A 120 -28.54 11.91 -11.34
C GLU A 120 -27.32 11.68 -10.44
N GLU A 121 -27.52 11.07 -9.26
CA GLU A 121 -26.44 10.75 -8.31
C GLU A 121 -25.38 9.83 -8.94
N LEU A 122 -25.83 8.78 -9.66
CA LEU A 122 -24.93 7.88 -10.40
C LEU A 122 -24.14 8.62 -11.47
N SER A 123 -24.81 9.41 -12.31
CA SER A 123 -24.17 10.10 -13.43
C SER A 123 -23.17 11.16 -12.95
N GLU A 124 -23.49 11.88 -11.88
CA GLU A 124 -22.59 12.88 -11.30
C GLU A 124 -21.34 12.22 -10.72
N LEU A 125 -21.50 11.19 -9.89
CA LEU A 125 -20.36 10.52 -9.27
C LEU A 125 -19.49 9.78 -10.30
N LEU A 126 -20.10 9.19 -11.34
CA LEU A 126 -19.38 8.61 -12.48
C LEU A 126 -18.56 9.66 -13.22
N ALA A 127 -19.11 10.86 -13.45
CA ALA A 127 -18.41 11.94 -14.13
C ALA A 127 -17.20 12.43 -13.32
N VAL A 128 -17.38 12.61 -12.01
CA VAL A 128 -16.29 13.02 -11.10
C VAL A 128 -15.21 11.94 -11.02
N CYS A 129 -15.57 10.67 -10.79
CA CYS A 129 -14.59 9.58 -10.78
C CYS A 129 -13.82 9.47 -12.10
N ARG A 130 -14.49 9.63 -13.24
CA ARG A 130 -13.83 9.63 -14.56
C ARG A 130 -12.83 10.77 -14.69
N GLN A 131 -13.14 11.95 -14.17
CA GLN A 131 -12.23 13.09 -14.18
C GLN A 131 -10.99 12.82 -13.32
N GLU A 132 -11.17 12.29 -12.11
CA GLU A 132 -10.05 11.95 -11.21
C GLU A 132 -9.16 10.85 -11.80
N LEU A 133 -9.77 9.79 -12.34
CA LEU A 133 -9.04 8.72 -13.03
C LEU A 133 -8.22 9.24 -14.21
N LYS A 134 -8.75 10.19 -14.99
CA LYS A 134 -8.02 10.81 -16.09
C LYS A 134 -6.80 11.60 -15.59
N SER A 135 -6.91 12.23 -14.42
CA SER A 135 -5.82 12.94 -13.76
C SER A 135 -4.71 11.99 -13.31
N MET A 136 -5.09 10.87 -12.67
CA MET A 136 -4.15 9.85 -12.18
C MET A 136 -3.48 9.05 -13.31
N ASN A 137 -4.07 9.05 -14.49
CA ASN A 137 -3.56 8.41 -15.70
C ASN A 137 -2.70 9.36 -16.56
N ALA A 138 -2.11 10.39 -15.95
CA ALA A 138 -1.23 11.30 -16.64
C ALA A 138 0.04 10.61 -17.15
N ARG A 139 0.55 11.11 -18.28
CA ARG A 139 1.90 10.81 -18.78
C ARG A 139 2.83 11.93 -18.38
N TYR A 140 4.13 11.65 -18.32
CA TYR A 140 5.14 12.69 -18.18
C TYR A 140 4.95 13.80 -19.21
N ALA A 141 5.20 15.04 -18.80
CA ALA A 141 5.33 16.14 -19.75
C ALA A 141 6.44 15.83 -20.77
N PRO A 142 6.38 16.36 -22.01
CA PRO A 142 7.33 15.99 -23.06
C PRO A 142 8.81 16.17 -22.69
N ASN A 143 9.12 17.14 -21.83
CA ASN A 143 10.48 17.37 -21.35
C ASN A 143 10.91 16.28 -20.35
N ASP A 144 10.11 16.05 -19.30
CA ASP A 144 10.37 15.00 -18.30
C ASP A 144 10.41 13.61 -18.92
N HIS A 145 9.55 13.35 -19.92
CA HIS A 145 9.59 12.11 -20.67
C HIS A 145 10.95 11.88 -21.35
N ARG A 146 11.56 12.94 -21.91
CA ARG A 146 12.91 12.85 -22.50
C ARG A 146 13.99 12.66 -21.44
N ILE A 147 13.83 13.31 -20.28
CA ILE A 147 14.74 13.16 -19.13
C ILE A 147 14.74 11.70 -18.67
N VAL A 148 13.56 11.10 -18.47
CA VAL A 148 13.38 9.68 -18.11
C VAL A 148 14.02 8.75 -19.14
N LEU A 149 13.74 8.93 -20.43
CA LEU A 149 14.33 8.09 -21.47
C LEU A 149 15.86 8.26 -21.57
N SER A 150 16.37 9.46 -21.33
CA SER A 150 17.82 9.73 -21.30
C SER A 150 18.49 9.07 -20.10
N HIS A 151 17.86 9.09 -18.93
CA HIS A 151 18.33 8.39 -17.74
C HIS A 151 18.41 6.89 -18.00
N ILE A 152 17.33 6.31 -18.55
CA ILE A 152 17.29 4.90 -18.90
C ILE A 152 18.41 4.55 -19.89
N GLY A 153 18.56 5.36 -20.95
CA GLY A 153 19.61 5.20 -21.95
C GLY A 153 21.03 5.29 -21.41
N THR A 154 21.23 6.05 -20.33
CA THR A 154 22.55 6.31 -19.73
C THR A 154 22.96 5.20 -18.77
N TYR A 155 22.01 4.71 -17.96
CA TYR A 155 22.32 3.78 -16.85
C TYR A 155 21.97 2.32 -17.14
N PHE A 156 20.96 2.06 -17.96
CA PHE A 156 20.50 0.68 -18.26
C PHE A 156 20.87 0.22 -19.67
N GLY A 157 21.27 1.14 -20.55
CA GLY A 157 21.66 0.85 -21.93
C GLY A 157 20.67 1.36 -22.97
N LYS A 158 21.02 1.16 -24.25
CA LYS A 158 20.27 1.72 -25.38
C LYS A 158 18.89 1.08 -25.50
N ILE A 159 17.84 1.90 -25.40
CA ILE A 159 16.46 1.47 -25.66
C ILE A 159 16.32 0.96 -27.11
N THR A 160 16.05 -0.33 -27.28
CA THR A 160 15.88 -1.00 -28.58
C THR A 160 14.41 -1.16 -28.95
N GLY A 161 13.50 -1.12 -27.98
CA GLY A 161 12.05 -1.23 -28.19
C GLY A 161 11.22 -0.54 -27.12
N VAL A 162 9.94 -0.33 -27.42
CA VAL A 162 8.96 0.15 -26.44
C VAL A 162 7.67 -0.64 -26.63
N ILE A 163 7.24 -1.31 -25.57
CA ILE A 163 5.93 -1.95 -25.50
C ILE A 163 4.96 -0.91 -24.94
N ARG A 164 3.91 -0.57 -25.70
CA ARG A 164 3.00 0.52 -25.30
C ARG A 164 1.97 0.04 -24.30
N GLY A 165 1.75 0.80 -23.23
CA GLY A 165 0.75 0.49 -22.21
C GLY A 165 -0.69 0.34 -22.74
N ARG A 166 -1.01 0.92 -23.89
CA ARG A 166 -2.32 0.73 -24.55
C ARG A 166 -2.46 -0.63 -25.26
N ASP A 167 -1.35 -1.27 -25.59
CA ASP A 167 -1.31 -2.57 -26.28
C ASP A 167 -1.33 -3.72 -25.24
N LEU A 168 -1.49 -3.38 -23.97
CA LEU A 168 -1.33 -4.24 -22.81
C LEU A 168 -2.67 -4.59 -22.12
N THR A 169 -3.80 -4.34 -22.78
CA THR A 169 -5.15 -4.52 -22.23
C THR A 169 -5.48 -6.00 -21.98
N GLY A 170 -6.05 -6.33 -20.82
CA GLY A 170 -6.43 -7.72 -20.51
C GLY A 170 -6.79 -8.09 -19.07
N ILE A 171 -6.79 -7.17 -18.09
CA ILE A 171 -6.96 -7.53 -16.66
C ILE A 171 -8.20 -6.87 -16.02
N THR A 172 -8.82 -5.89 -16.68
CA THR A 172 -10.05 -5.24 -16.23
C THR A 172 -11.19 -5.53 -17.21
N PRO A 173 -12.43 -5.80 -16.76
CA PRO A 173 -13.57 -5.98 -17.65
C PRO A 173 -13.74 -4.73 -18.54
N HIS A 174 -13.27 -4.82 -19.79
CA HIS A 174 -13.37 -3.83 -20.87
C HIS A 174 -13.59 -2.36 -20.45
N ARG A 175 -12.54 -1.64 -20.01
CA ARG A 175 -12.57 -0.15 -19.93
C ARG A 175 -11.32 0.49 -20.56
N PRO A 176 -11.24 0.56 -21.89
CA PRO A 176 -10.10 1.12 -22.63
C PRO A 176 -9.77 2.58 -22.26
N GLU A 177 -10.75 3.31 -21.72
CA GLU A 177 -10.63 4.70 -21.27
C GLU A 177 -9.90 4.90 -19.95
N LEU A 178 -9.63 3.83 -19.18
CA LEU A 178 -8.99 3.88 -17.85
C LEU A 178 -7.67 3.11 -17.77
N ASP A 179 -7.39 2.28 -18.77
CA ASP A 179 -6.21 1.42 -18.86
C ASP A 179 -4.99 2.20 -19.37
N VAL A 180 -4.56 3.25 -18.65
CA VAL A 180 -3.26 3.89 -18.94
C VAL A 180 -2.19 3.20 -18.12
N PHE A 181 -1.79 2.02 -18.61
CA PHE A 181 -0.60 1.35 -18.13
C PHE A 181 0.66 2.13 -18.55
N PRO A 182 1.77 2.03 -17.79
CA PRO A 182 3.04 2.56 -18.24
C PRO A 182 3.45 1.90 -19.56
N ASP A 183 4.19 2.64 -20.39
CA ASP A 183 4.94 2.02 -21.48
C ASP A 183 6.11 1.23 -20.85
N ILE A 184 6.64 0.21 -21.51
CA ILE A 184 7.82 -0.54 -21.06
C ILE A 184 8.93 -0.33 -22.08
N ALA A 185 10.01 0.33 -21.66
CA ALA A 185 11.24 0.40 -22.42
C ALA A 185 11.94 -0.96 -22.40
N VAL A 186 12.36 -1.41 -23.58
CA VAL A 186 13.09 -2.66 -23.78
C VAL A 186 14.52 -2.31 -24.16
N ILE A 187 15.47 -2.87 -23.40
CA ILE A 187 16.91 -2.79 -23.67
C ILE A 187 17.38 -4.22 -23.91
N ASP A 188 17.80 -4.52 -25.14
CA ASP A 188 18.37 -5.83 -25.46
C ASP A 188 19.78 -5.98 -24.88
N PRO A 189 20.23 -7.23 -24.64
CA PRO A 189 21.58 -7.51 -24.18
C PRO A 189 22.65 -6.88 -25.07
N ASP A 190 23.76 -6.46 -24.46
CA ASP A 190 24.95 -5.96 -25.14
C ASP A 190 26.24 -6.52 -24.50
N ASP A 191 27.39 -5.97 -24.88
CA ASP A 191 28.70 -6.43 -24.38
C ASP A 191 28.91 -6.13 -22.89
N GLU A 192 28.12 -5.20 -22.30
CA GLU A 192 28.19 -4.82 -20.89
C GLU A 192 27.14 -5.56 -20.04
N HIS A 193 25.97 -5.84 -20.61
CA HIS A 193 24.85 -6.50 -19.93
C HIS A 193 24.38 -7.73 -20.72
N GLU A 194 24.68 -8.93 -20.22
CA GLU A 194 24.30 -10.21 -20.84
C GLU A 194 22.81 -10.60 -20.58
N TRP A 195 21.96 -9.63 -20.28
CA TRP A 195 20.53 -9.80 -20.00
C TRP A 195 19.69 -8.75 -20.70
N ARG A 196 18.38 -9.03 -20.84
CA ARG A 196 17.42 -8.03 -21.34
C ARG A 196 16.89 -7.24 -20.15
N THR A 197 16.79 -5.92 -20.29
CA THR A 197 16.22 -5.05 -19.25
C THR A 197 14.87 -4.51 -19.70
N PHE A 198 13.87 -4.65 -18.85
CA PHE A 198 12.60 -3.94 -18.93
C PHE A 198 12.56 -2.83 -17.89
N VAL A 199 12.16 -1.63 -18.32
CA VAL A 199 11.96 -0.48 -17.43
C VAL A 199 10.60 0.14 -17.72
N THR A 200 9.78 0.36 -16.70
CA THR A 200 8.54 1.11 -16.90
C THR A 200 8.84 2.56 -17.26
N VAL A 201 7.98 3.15 -18.07
CA VAL A 201 8.00 4.56 -18.45
C VAL A 201 6.59 5.10 -18.29
N GLY A 202 6.36 5.79 -17.19
CA GLY A 202 5.09 6.42 -16.85
C GLY A 202 4.51 5.98 -15.51
N SER A 203 5.12 5.01 -14.81
CA SER A 203 4.69 4.66 -13.45
C SER A 203 4.89 5.85 -12.51
N GLY A 204 5.98 6.60 -12.67
CA GLY A 204 6.31 7.77 -11.86
C GLY A 204 5.76 9.10 -12.39
N ALA A 205 4.91 9.07 -13.42
CA ALA A 205 4.33 10.27 -14.01
C ALA A 205 3.39 11.02 -13.05
N THR A 206 2.83 10.30 -12.08
CA THR A 206 2.00 10.83 -11.00
C THR A 206 2.61 10.48 -9.65
N GLU A 207 2.39 11.32 -8.65
CA GLU A 207 2.78 10.99 -7.28
C GLU A 207 1.90 9.86 -6.74
N MET A 208 2.51 9.01 -5.92
CA MET A 208 1.83 8.03 -5.09
C MET A 208 1.33 8.69 -3.80
N ASN A 209 0.36 8.05 -3.14
CA ASN A 209 -0.06 8.46 -1.80
C ASN A 209 0.96 7.97 -0.76
N VAL A 210 2.05 8.72 -0.63
CA VAL A 210 3.12 8.48 0.35
C VAL A 210 2.77 9.21 1.65
N PRO A 211 2.90 8.55 2.82
CA PRO A 211 2.73 9.18 4.12
C PRO A 211 3.53 10.48 4.26
N ASP A 212 2.94 11.47 4.90
CA ASP A 212 3.53 12.81 5.04
C ASP A 212 4.94 12.77 5.68
N GLU A 213 5.21 11.78 6.53
CA GLU A 213 6.51 11.54 7.16
C GLU A 213 7.59 11.07 6.17
N LEU A 214 7.18 10.41 5.09
CA LEU A 214 8.08 9.92 4.04
C LEU A 214 8.21 10.92 2.88
N ARG A 215 7.33 11.92 2.77
CA ARG A 215 7.40 12.97 1.74
C ARG A 215 8.72 13.74 1.71
N PRO A 216 9.37 14.09 2.85
CA PRO A 216 10.69 14.74 2.85
C PRO A 216 11.77 13.94 2.12
N TYR A 217 11.55 12.64 1.88
CA TYR A 217 12.50 11.74 1.23
C TYR A 217 12.37 11.75 -0.29
N ASN A 218 11.40 12.51 -0.82
CA ASN A 218 11.14 12.69 -2.24
C ASN A 218 11.00 11.35 -3.01
N CYS A 219 10.48 10.32 -2.33
CA CYS A 219 10.22 9.00 -2.91
C CYS A 219 8.76 8.85 -3.35
N THR A 220 8.13 9.95 -3.75
CA THR A 220 6.71 10.00 -4.13
C THR A 220 6.43 9.45 -5.52
N ARG A 221 7.46 9.16 -6.32
CA ARG A 221 7.35 8.64 -7.69
C ARG A 221 8.32 7.49 -7.88
N CYS A 222 7.92 6.47 -8.64
CA CYS A 222 8.83 5.38 -8.98
C CYS A 222 8.63 4.79 -10.38
N GLU A 223 9.69 4.22 -10.93
CA GLU A 223 9.68 3.31 -12.08
C GLU A 223 10.19 1.95 -11.65
N TYR A 224 9.76 0.89 -12.34
CA TYR A 224 10.15 -0.48 -12.04
C TYR A 224 11.10 -1.02 -13.09
N VAL A 225 12.12 -1.75 -12.62
CA VAL A 225 13.17 -2.38 -13.44
C VAL A 225 13.07 -3.90 -13.28
N MET A 226 13.27 -4.63 -14.37
CA MET A 226 13.39 -6.08 -14.36
C MET A 226 14.47 -6.54 -15.33
N TYR A 227 15.40 -7.36 -14.83
CA TYR A 227 16.41 -8.02 -15.65
C TYR A 227 15.93 -9.42 -16.01
N LEU A 228 15.93 -9.76 -17.29
CA LEU A 228 15.41 -11.00 -17.84
C LEU A 228 16.53 -11.74 -18.58
N PRO A 229 16.53 -13.08 -18.58
CA PRO A 229 17.51 -13.85 -19.34
C PRO A 229 17.53 -13.43 -20.83
N ALA A 230 18.73 -13.23 -21.38
CA ALA A 230 18.93 -12.83 -22.77
C ALA A 230 18.24 -13.78 -23.78
N SER A 231 18.12 -15.06 -23.42
CA SER A 231 17.53 -16.10 -24.26
C SER A 231 16.01 -16.03 -24.36
N TRP A 232 15.31 -15.36 -23.45
CA TRP A 232 13.85 -15.31 -23.48
C TRP A 232 13.36 -14.44 -24.63
N THR A 233 12.26 -14.82 -25.25
CA THR A 233 11.56 -14.03 -26.25
C THR A 233 10.51 -13.12 -25.60
N PRO A 234 9.99 -12.08 -26.29
CA PRO A 234 8.88 -11.28 -25.78
C PRO A 234 7.65 -12.11 -25.41
N ALA A 235 7.39 -13.23 -26.09
CA ALA A 235 6.28 -14.13 -25.78
C ALA A 235 6.50 -14.88 -24.46
N GLU A 236 7.71 -15.39 -24.22
CA GLU A 236 8.09 -16.04 -22.95
C GLU A 236 8.13 -15.03 -21.78
N SER A 237 8.33 -13.74 -22.10
CA SER A 237 8.35 -12.64 -21.12
C SER A 237 6.98 -11.96 -20.93
N ALA A 238 5.89 -12.50 -21.49
CA ALA A 238 4.57 -11.89 -21.40
C ALA A 238 4.05 -11.79 -19.95
N TRP A 239 4.34 -12.78 -19.12
CA TRP A 239 3.99 -12.76 -17.70
C TRP A 239 4.73 -11.63 -16.96
N ALA A 240 5.99 -11.35 -17.31
CA ALA A 240 6.80 -10.29 -16.70
C ALA A 240 6.20 -8.91 -16.99
N ILE A 241 5.76 -8.71 -18.23
CA ILE A 241 5.05 -7.50 -18.66
C ILE A 241 3.74 -7.33 -17.85
N ASN A 242 2.97 -8.41 -17.65
CA ASN A 242 1.76 -8.36 -16.83
C ASN A 242 2.06 -8.09 -15.35
N LEU A 243 3.11 -8.70 -14.80
CA LEU A 243 3.56 -8.46 -13.43
C LEU A 243 3.93 -6.99 -13.21
N MET A 244 4.74 -6.41 -14.10
CA MET A 244 5.11 -4.99 -14.03
C MET A 244 3.89 -4.08 -14.07
N LYS A 245 2.93 -4.34 -14.96
CA LYS A 245 1.68 -3.57 -15.01
C LYS A 245 0.89 -3.65 -13.71
N ASN A 246 0.72 -4.85 -13.18
CA ASN A 246 -0.06 -5.08 -11.97
C ASN A 246 0.56 -4.31 -10.80
N ILE A 247 1.89 -4.41 -10.64
CA ILE A 247 2.61 -3.68 -9.57
C ILE A 247 2.51 -2.17 -9.79
N SER A 248 2.63 -1.68 -11.03
CA SER A 248 2.46 -0.25 -11.35
C SER A 248 1.05 0.29 -11.09
N ALA A 249 0.02 -0.55 -11.12
CA ALA A 249 -1.35 -0.14 -10.88
C ALA A 249 -1.67 -0.02 -9.38
N ILE A 250 -1.05 -0.84 -8.53
CA ILE A 250 -1.36 -0.93 -7.09
C ILE A 250 -1.41 0.43 -6.37
N PRO A 251 -0.39 1.32 -6.48
CA PRO A 251 -0.42 2.61 -5.80
C PRO A 251 -1.66 3.44 -6.16
N LYS A 252 -2.05 3.43 -7.43
CA LYS A 252 -3.19 4.20 -7.94
C LYS A 252 -4.53 3.56 -7.57
N GLU A 253 -4.64 2.24 -7.72
CA GLU A 253 -5.88 1.50 -7.45
C GLU A 253 -6.24 1.52 -5.98
N ARG A 254 -5.24 1.42 -5.10
CA ARG A 254 -5.43 1.32 -3.65
C ARG A 254 -5.27 2.65 -2.92
N ASN A 255 -4.99 3.74 -3.64
CA ASN A 255 -4.58 5.02 -3.05
C ASN A 255 -3.47 4.85 -2.00
N SER A 256 -2.38 4.22 -2.43
CA SER A 256 -1.25 3.81 -1.58
C SER A 256 0.09 4.18 -2.22
N TYR A 257 1.19 3.65 -1.69
CA TYR A 257 2.53 3.80 -2.26
C TYR A 257 3.28 2.47 -2.35
N ALA A 258 4.25 2.45 -3.25
CA ALA A 258 5.21 1.38 -3.42
C ALA A 258 6.62 1.91 -3.09
N GLY A 259 7.28 1.28 -2.13
CA GLY A 259 8.59 1.69 -1.65
C GLY A 259 9.55 0.52 -1.48
N PHE A 260 10.81 0.85 -1.24
CA PHE A 260 11.86 -0.12 -0.97
C PHE A 260 11.44 -1.18 0.08
N GLY A 261 11.74 -2.44 -0.18
CA GLY A 261 11.42 -3.57 0.71
C GLY A 261 9.93 -3.95 0.78
N HIS A 262 9.05 -3.24 0.07
CA HIS A 262 7.67 -3.69 -0.10
C HIS A 262 7.63 -5.01 -0.89
N ILE A 263 6.68 -5.86 -0.55
CA ILE A 263 6.51 -7.19 -1.12
C ILE A 263 5.06 -7.37 -1.59
N PHE A 264 4.88 -7.92 -2.78
CA PHE A 264 3.59 -8.07 -3.43
C PHE A 264 3.34 -9.53 -3.80
N SER A 265 2.09 -9.97 -3.69
CA SER A 265 1.65 -11.27 -4.18
C SER A 265 0.20 -11.20 -4.66
N SER A 266 -0.14 -12.01 -5.66
CA SER A 266 -1.52 -12.27 -6.10
C SER A 266 -2.20 -13.39 -5.32
N GLY A 267 -1.52 -13.99 -4.34
CA GLY A 267 -2.01 -15.18 -3.61
C GLY A 267 -1.76 -16.51 -4.35
N SER A 268 -1.17 -16.45 -5.54
CA SER A 268 -0.79 -17.58 -6.38
C SER A 268 0.66 -17.43 -6.85
N ASN A 269 1.22 -18.47 -7.47
CA ASN A 269 2.53 -18.38 -8.10
C ASN A 269 2.52 -17.36 -9.26
N ILE A 270 3.68 -16.77 -9.57
CA ILE A 270 3.84 -15.71 -10.58
C ILE A 270 3.47 -16.21 -11.99
N THR A 271 3.82 -17.46 -12.30
CA THR A 271 3.46 -18.17 -13.53
C THR A 271 3.34 -19.65 -13.24
N GLU A 272 2.68 -20.41 -14.12
CA GLU A 272 2.44 -21.85 -13.93
C GLU A 272 3.74 -22.68 -13.83
N ASP A 273 4.82 -22.19 -14.42
CA ASP A 273 6.11 -22.90 -14.52
C ASP A 273 7.07 -22.61 -13.34
N THR A 274 6.61 -22.00 -12.23
CA THR A 274 7.48 -21.69 -11.08
C THR A 274 6.76 -21.79 -9.75
N ASP A 275 7.52 -22.04 -8.67
CA ASP A 275 7.06 -21.93 -7.29
C ASP A 275 7.26 -20.52 -6.69
N LEU A 276 7.81 -19.58 -7.47
CA LEU A 276 7.92 -18.18 -7.05
C LEU A 276 6.51 -17.59 -6.81
N PHE A 277 6.31 -17.04 -5.62
CA PHE A 277 5.01 -16.68 -5.05
C PHE A 277 4.74 -15.18 -5.04
N GLY A 278 5.79 -14.37 -4.96
CA GLY A 278 5.66 -12.92 -4.84
C GLY A 278 6.83 -12.17 -5.42
N THR A 279 6.75 -10.85 -5.35
CA THR A 279 7.76 -9.93 -5.87
C THR A 279 8.07 -8.87 -4.83
N MET A 280 9.35 -8.72 -4.49
CA MET A 280 9.87 -7.71 -3.58
C MET A 280 10.50 -6.56 -4.36
N LEU A 281 10.35 -5.33 -3.85
CA LEU A 281 11.06 -4.16 -4.37
C LEU A 281 12.42 -4.07 -3.70
N ILE A 282 13.47 -4.14 -4.51
CA ILE A 282 14.85 -3.95 -4.07
C ILE A 282 15.49 -2.78 -4.81
N ASP A 283 16.67 -2.37 -4.36
CA ASP A 283 17.50 -1.47 -5.13
C ASP A 283 17.90 -2.10 -6.46
N VAL A 284 18.03 -1.26 -7.47
CA VAL A 284 18.59 -1.67 -8.74
C VAL A 284 19.99 -2.23 -8.52
N GLN A 285 20.16 -3.51 -8.85
CA GLN A 285 21.43 -4.20 -8.80
C GLN A 285 22.19 -4.04 -10.12
N GLU A 286 23.50 -4.34 -10.11
CA GLU A 286 24.35 -4.36 -11.32
C GLU A 286 24.23 -3.09 -12.19
N ALA A 287 24.02 -1.93 -11.55
CA ALA A 287 23.90 -0.64 -12.23
C ALA A 287 24.88 0.40 -11.63
N PRO A 288 25.36 1.38 -12.44
CA PRO A 288 26.23 2.43 -11.93
C PRO A 288 25.56 3.29 -10.86
N GLN A 289 26.35 3.86 -9.94
CA GLN A 289 25.86 4.81 -8.95
C GLN A 289 25.11 5.97 -9.63
N GLY A 290 23.92 6.28 -9.13
CA GLY A 290 23.01 7.29 -9.70
C GLY A 290 21.91 6.70 -10.56
N ALA A 291 21.96 5.41 -10.93
CA ALA A 291 20.87 4.75 -11.67
C ALA A 291 19.57 4.69 -10.87
N GLU A 292 19.65 4.63 -9.54
CA GLU A 292 18.55 4.44 -8.61
C GLU A 292 17.56 5.62 -8.58
N GLN A 293 17.96 6.81 -9.00
CA GLN A 293 17.17 8.03 -8.82
C GLN A 293 17.38 9.03 -9.96
N LEU A 294 16.29 9.70 -10.33
CA LEU A 294 16.25 10.73 -11.38
C LEU A 294 15.53 11.97 -10.87
N GLU A 295 16.09 13.14 -11.10
CA GLU A 295 15.42 14.42 -10.88
C GLU A 295 14.71 14.90 -12.15
N LEU A 296 13.43 15.26 -12.02
CA LEU A 296 12.60 15.83 -13.10
C LEU A 296 12.80 17.35 -13.20
N SER A 297 12.23 17.97 -14.23
CA SER A 297 12.43 19.39 -14.49
C SER A 297 11.83 20.34 -13.45
N ASP A 298 10.91 19.86 -12.61
CA ASP A 298 10.33 20.57 -11.47
C ASP A 298 11.06 20.32 -10.15
N GLY A 299 12.13 19.50 -10.15
CA GLY A 299 12.89 19.11 -8.97
C GLY A 299 12.30 17.91 -8.20
N SER A 300 11.14 17.39 -8.62
CA SER A 300 10.63 16.13 -8.06
C SER A 300 11.51 14.95 -8.49
N ARG A 301 11.52 13.89 -7.69
CA ARG A 301 12.41 12.74 -7.90
C ARG A 301 11.62 11.48 -8.24
N VAL A 302 12.15 10.71 -9.17
CA VAL A 302 11.68 9.37 -9.56
C VAL A 302 12.69 8.34 -9.09
N VAL A 303 12.26 7.39 -8.26
CA VAL A 303 13.08 6.28 -7.76
C VAL A 303 12.91 5.06 -8.67
N PHE A 304 13.99 4.35 -8.99
CA PHE A 304 13.95 3.11 -9.75
C PHE A 304 14.05 1.93 -8.77
N TYR A 305 13.04 1.06 -8.78
CA TYR A 305 13.05 -0.17 -7.97
C TYR A 305 13.14 -1.39 -8.87
N GLN A 306 14.01 -2.32 -8.53
CA GLN A 306 14.07 -3.60 -9.20
C GLN A 306 13.04 -4.57 -8.61
N LEU A 307 12.32 -5.26 -9.49
CA LEU A 307 11.37 -6.31 -9.16
C LEU A 307 12.12 -7.63 -8.96
N PHE A 308 12.23 -8.07 -7.71
CA PHE A 308 12.92 -9.30 -7.34
C PHE A 308 11.92 -10.39 -6.95
N PRO A 309 11.93 -11.55 -7.63
CA PRO A 309 11.01 -12.63 -7.29
C PRO A 309 11.35 -13.27 -5.96
N VAL A 310 10.36 -13.77 -5.23
CA VAL A 310 10.51 -14.49 -3.96
C VAL A 310 9.60 -15.71 -3.89
N TYR A 311 10.10 -16.77 -3.27
CA TYR A 311 9.31 -17.95 -2.92
C TYR A 311 8.37 -17.64 -1.75
N ARG A 312 7.40 -18.54 -1.51
CA ARG A 312 6.47 -18.39 -0.38
C ARG A 312 7.20 -18.36 0.95
N GLU A 313 8.17 -19.25 1.13
CA GLU A 313 8.96 -19.36 2.36
C GLU A 313 9.77 -18.08 2.60
N GLU A 314 10.35 -17.50 1.55
CA GLU A 314 11.09 -16.23 1.65
C GLU A 314 10.16 -15.04 1.89
N PHE A 315 8.96 -15.05 1.30
CA PHE A 315 7.92 -14.06 1.57
C PHE A 315 7.53 -14.08 3.05
N GLU A 316 7.25 -15.26 3.59
CA GLU A 316 6.91 -15.46 5.00
C GLU A 316 8.11 -15.16 5.92
N PHE A 317 9.32 -15.51 5.50
CA PHE A 317 10.56 -15.17 6.21
C PHE A 317 10.76 -13.66 6.27
N LYS A 318 10.59 -12.93 5.15
CA LYS A 318 10.67 -11.46 5.12
C LYS A 318 9.66 -10.83 6.05
N LEU A 319 8.42 -11.33 6.03
CA LEU A 319 7.40 -10.84 6.96
C LEU A 319 7.86 -11.05 8.41
N SER A 320 8.34 -12.26 8.73
CA SER A 320 8.69 -12.62 10.11
C SER A 320 9.98 -12.01 10.65
N HIS A 321 11.03 -11.93 9.85
CA HIS A 321 12.39 -11.55 10.27
C HIS A 321 12.86 -10.23 9.66
N GLY A 322 12.11 -9.68 8.71
CA GLY A 322 12.47 -8.45 8.02
C GLY A 322 13.16 -8.65 6.67
N TYR A 323 13.24 -7.57 5.90
CA TYR A 323 13.96 -7.44 4.64
C TYR A 323 15.46 -7.72 4.80
N SER A 324 16.14 -7.07 5.75
CA SER A 324 17.60 -7.17 5.83
C SER A 324 18.08 -8.57 6.23
N ALA A 325 17.30 -9.28 7.07
CA ALA A 325 17.55 -10.68 7.36
C ALA A 325 17.46 -11.54 6.08
N LEU A 326 16.43 -11.34 5.25
CA LEU A 326 16.27 -12.07 4.00
C LEU A 326 17.40 -11.78 3.00
N ILE A 327 17.74 -10.50 2.79
CA ILE A 327 18.78 -10.11 1.84
C ILE A 327 20.15 -10.64 2.24
N SER A 328 20.43 -10.75 3.54
CA SER A 328 21.69 -11.34 4.04
C SER A 328 21.87 -12.81 3.64
N LEU A 329 20.78 -13.52 3.30
CA LEU A 329 20.81 -14.89 2.79
C LEU A 329 21.01 -14.96 1.27
N MET A 330 20.94 -13.84 0.55
CA MET A 330 20.93 -13.78 -0.92
C MET A 330 22.18 -13.18 -1.59
N PRO A 331 23.38 -13.08 -0.98
CA PRO A 331 24.53 -12.40 -1.60
C PRO A 331 25.03 -13.05 -2.89
N HIS A 332 24.69 -14.32 -3.12
CA HIS A 332 25.03 -15.10 -4.33
C HIS A 332 23.89 -15.20 -5.34
N ILE A 333 22.70 -14.68 -5.02
CA ILE A 333 21.55 -14.75 -5.92
C ILE A 333 21.68 -13.67 -6.99
N SER A 334 21.56 -14.09 -8.24
CA SER A 334 21.65 -13.19 -9.39
C SER A 334 20.55 -12.13 -9.37
N ALA A 335 20.89 -10.93 -9.83
CA ALA A 335 19.93 -9.88 -10.12
C ALA A 335 19.03 -10.21 -11.33
N VAL A 336 19.47 -11.11 -12.22
CA VAL A 336 18.68 -11.55 -13.37
C VAL A 336 17.56 -12.48 -12.90
N PHE A 337 16.33 -12.21 -13.33
CA PHE A 337 15.15 -12.96 -12.96
C PHE A 337 15.26 -14.41 -13.44
N ASP A 338 15.31 -15.35 -12.51
CA ASP A 338 15.37 -16.78 -12.78
C ASP A 338 14.18 -17.48 -12.11
N LEU A 339 13.35 -18.14 -12.92
CA LEU A 339 12.15 -18.86 -12.49
C LEU A 339 12.47 -20.07 -11.59
N HIS A 340 13.73 -20.52 -11.58
CA HIS A 340 14.17 -21.71 -10.86
C HIS A 340 15.41 -21.44 -9.99
N ARG A 341 15.61 -20.19 -9.57
CA ARG A 341 16.70 -19.82 -8.68
C ARG A 341 16.66 -20.63 -7.38
N GLU A 342 17.77 -20.64 -6.65
CA GLU A 342 17.80 -21.19 -5.30
C GLU A 342 16.76 -20.49 -4.41
N ASN A 343 15.98 -21.27 -3.67
CA ASN A 343 15.13 -20.79 -2.57
C ASN A 343 15.97 -20.84 -1.29
N VAL A 344 16.34 -19.67 -0.75
CA VAL A 344 17.24 -19.57 0.41
C VAL A 344 16.54 -19.92 1.73
N CYS A 345 15.23 -20.15 1.70
CA CYS A 345 14.41 -20.54 2.85
C CYS A 345 13.81 -21.95 2.74
N LYS A 346 14.14 -22.74 1.69
CA LYS A 346 13.47 -24.02 1.36
C LYS A 346 13.52 -25.09 2.45
N ASN A 347 14.54 -25.06 3.31
CA ASN A 347 14.77 -26.05 4.36
C ASN A 347 14.90 -25.42 5.75
N THR A 348 14.22 -24.30 6.01
CA THR A 348 14.35 -23.55 7.28
C THR A 348 13.77 -24.24 8.53
N ASP A 349 13.48 -25.54 8.46
CA ASP A 349 13.40 -26.41 9.65
C ASP A 349 14.81 -26.79 10.19
N ASP A 350 15.89 -26.59 9.43
CA ASP A 350 17.27 -26.88 9.83
C ASP A 350 18.21 -25.68 9.58
N GLU A 351 18.71 -25.10 10.67
CA GLU A 351 20.03 -24.44 10.82
C GLU A 351 20.71 -23.94 9.51
N HIS A 352 20.19 -22.87 8.90
CA HIS A 352 21.09 -21.96 8.22
C HIS A 352 21.86 -21.19 9.31
N PRO A 353 23.20 -21.10 9.25
CA PRO A 353 23.96 -20.26 10.15
C PRO A 353 23.70 -18.79 9.77
N VAL A 354 22.52 -18.31 10.15
CA VAL A 354 22.27 -16.89 10.38
C VAL A 354 23.19 -16.53 11.54
N ASP A 355 24.01 -15.49 11.37
CA ASP A 355 25.03 -15.07 12.34
C ASP A 355 24.46 -15.15 13.77
N GLU A 356 25.15 -15.88 14.65
CA GLU A 356 24.71 -16.29 16.01
C GLU A 356 24.36 -15.09 16.92
N LEU A 357 24.60 -13.86 16.45
CA LEU A 357 24.16 -12.61 17.07
C LEU A 357 22.65 -12.34 16.97
N LEU A 358 21.91 -12.96 16.04
CA LEU A 358 20.50 -12.60 15.73
C LEU A 358 19.43 -13.52 16.32
N LEU A 359 19.79 -14.67 16.91
CA LEU A 359 18.82 -15.63 17.43
C LEU A 359 19.07 -15.91 18.92
N ALA A 360 18.76 -14.93 19.77
CA ALA A 360 18.19 -15.28 21.06
C ALA A 360 16.84 -16.00 20.79
N PRO A 361 16.44 -17.00 21.59
CA PRO A 361 15.13 -17.63 21.42
C PRO A 361 14.03 -16.56 21.42
N GLU A 362 13.31 -16.44 20.30
CA GLU A 362 12.25 -15.44 20.18
C GLU A 362 11.15 -15.75 21.20
N PHE A 363 10.95 -14.82 22.12
CA PHE A 363 9.77 -14.82 22.97
C PHE A 363 8.64 -14.16 22.19
N ASP A 364 7.46 -14.79 22.18
CA ASP A 364 6.24 -14.18 21.64
C ASP A 364 5.70 -13.17 22.67
N TYR A 365 6.04 -11.90 22.46
CA TYR A 365 5.56 -10.77 23.26
C TYR A 365 4.23 -10.25 22.76
N THR A 366 3.90 -10.42 21.47
CA THR A 366 2.80 -9.71 20.81
C THR A 366 1.52 -10.52 20.65
N GLY A 367 1.60 -11.86 20.62
CA GLY A 367 0.50 -12.75 20.23
C GLY A 367 -0.77 -12.70 21.08
N LYS A 368 -0.75 -12.02 22.24
CA LYS A 368 -1.93 -11.82 23.11
C LYS A 368 -2.35 -10.36 23.28
N LEU A 369 -1.65 -9.42 22.64
CA LEU A 369 -1.85 -7.99 22.90
C LEU A 369 -2.95 -7.36 22.04
N GLY A 370 -3.44 -8.05 21.00
CA GLY A 370 -4.45 -7.50 20.08
C GLY A 370 -3.96 -6.23 19.36
N VAL A 371 -2.64 -6.12 19.16
CA VAL A 371 -1.98 -5.08 18.38
C VAL A 371 -1.59 -5.67 17.03
N GLY A 372 -1.44 -4.82 16.01
CA GLY A 372 -0.99 -5.29 14.70
C GLY A 372 0.39 -5.97 14.76
N GLU A 373 0.61 -6.88 13.81
CA GLU A 373 1.79 -7.74 13.75
C GLU A 373 3.06 -7.07 13.22
N PHE A 374 2.96 -5.99 12.45
CA PHE A 374 4.08 -5.36 11.75
C PHE A 374 4.31 -3.90 12.17
N CYS A 375 5.53 -3.41 12.03
CA CYS A 375 5.93 -2.04 12.34
C CYS A 375 7.01 -1.54 11.39
N ALA A 376 7.14 -0.21 11.28
CA ALA A 376 8.30 0.44 10.68
C ALA A 376 9.44 0.55 11.70
N VAL A 377 10.66 0.26 11.28
CA VAL A 377 11.83 0.26 12.15
C VAL A 377 13.09 0.70 11.42
N SER A 378 13.96 1.42 12.11
CA SER A 378 15.29 1.76 11.62
C SER A 378 16.15 0.52 11.45
N ARG A 379 16.86 0.44 10.33
CA ARG A 379 17.84 -0.62 10.07
C ARG A 379 18.93 -0.71 11.14
N ARG A 380 19.26 0.39 11.83
CA ARG A 380 20.21 0.35 12.94
C ARG A 380 19.74 -0.58 14.06
N ILE A 381 18.44 -0.66 14.29
CA ILE A 381 17.86 -1.57 15.29
C ILE A 381 17.90 -3.01 14.77
N VAL A 382 17.38 -3.28 13.58
CA VAL A 382 17.24 -4.66 13.06
C VAL A 382 18.51 -5.28 12.49
N GLU A 383 19.47 -4.49 12.01
CA GLU A 383 20.74 -4.97 11.45
C GLU A 383 21.88 -4.90 12.46
N GLN A 384 21.96 -3.81 13.24
CA GLN A 384 23.10 -3.55 14.13
C GLN A 384 22.78 -3.88 15.60
N GLY A 385 21.54 -4.30 15.90
CA GLY A 385 21.09 -4.62 17.25
C GLY A 385 21.05 -3.39 18.16
N GLU A 386 20.96 -2.18 17.61
CA GLU A 386 20.85 -0.98 18.43
C GLU A 386 19.51 -0.94 19.17
N ARG A 387 19.53 -0.41 20.39
CA ARG A 387 18.31 -0.24 21.18
C ARG A 387 17.44 0.86 20.61
N VAL A 388 16.13 0.76 20.85
CA VAL A 388 15.17 1.78 20.46
C VAL A 388 15.40 3.03 21.30
N GLY A 389 15.85 4.12 20.69
CA GLY A 389 16.00 5.42 21.33
C GLY A 389 14.76 6.31 21.19
N PHE A 390 13.93 6.06 20.17
CA PHE A 390 12.70 6.78 19.91
C PHE A 390 11.64 5.83 19.34
N MET A 391 10.41 5.95 19.80
CA MET A 391 9.28 5.25 19.21
C MET A 391 8.04 6.14 19.17
N ARG A 392 7.30 6.04 18.06
CA ARG A 392 6.04 6.74 17.89
C ARG A 392 5.01 5.81 17.31
N ARG A 393 3.80 5.84 17.86
CA ARG A 393 2.66 5.12 17.33
C ARG A 393 1.85 6.08 16.46
N PHE A 394 1.75 5.81 15.18
CA PHE A 394 0.97 6.61 14.25
C PHE A 394 -0.43 6.05 14.13
N LEU A 395 -1.41 6.95 14.14
CA LEU A 395 -2.74 6.61 13.68
C LEU A 395 -2.62 6.28 12.18
N PRO A 396 -3.02 5.08 11.74
CA PRO A 396 -2.92 4.75 10.33
C PRO A 396 -3.79 5.70 9.51
N GLU A 397 -3.36 6.07 8.29
CA GLU A 397 -4.03 7.10 7.45
C GLU A 397 -5.53 6.88 7.27
N SER A 398 -5.97 5.63 7.42
CA SER A 398 -7.34 5.20 7.51
C SER A 398 -8.14 5.90 8.62
N GLY A 399 -7.62 6.00 9.85
CA GLY A 399 -8.42 6.34 11.04
C GLY A 399 -8.95 5.10 11.78
N GLN A 400 -8.91 3.94 11.13
CA GLN A 400 -8.87 2.61 11.74
C GLN A 400 -7.42 2.13 11.82
N PRO A 401 -7.10 1.21 12.75
CA PRO A 401 -5.88 0.42 12.67
C PRO A 401 -5.78 -0.11 11.24
N ALA A 402 -4.77 0.31 10.46
CA ALA A 402 -4.46 -0.30 9.20
C ALA A 402 -4.51 -1.80 9.44
N ALA A 403 -5.37 -2.47 8.66
CA ALA A 403 -5.73 -3.89 8.66
C ALA A 403 -4.97 -4.70 9.70
N GLU A 404 -5.65 -5.42 10.60
CA GLU A 404 -5.21 -6.34 11.69
C GLU A 404 -3.72 -6.75 11.83
N THR A 405 -2.95 -6.70 10.76
CA THR A 405 -1.50 -6.80 10.59
C THR A 405 -0.66 -5.52 10.89
N ASP A 406 -1.10 -4.26 10.80
CA ASP A 406 -0.22 -3.09 11.07
C ASP A 406 -0.40 -2.52 12.51
N SER A 407 0.70 -2.45 13.26
CA SER A 407 0.71 -1.97 14.63
C SER A 407 0.65 -0.45 14.76
N GLY A 408 1.01 0.27 13.70
CA GLY A 408 1.22 1.71 13.65
C GLY A 408 2.53 2.18 14.31
N TRP A 409 3.40 1.27 14.76
CA TRP A 409 4.65 1.67 15.41
C TRP A 409 5.75 2.02 14.39
N LEU A 410 6.45 3.12 14.68
CA LEU A 410 7.77 3.44 14.16
C LEU A 410 8.79 3.36 15.29
N PHE A 411 9.91 2.66 15.05
CA PHE A 411 11.03 2.56 15.99
C PHE A 411 12.32 3.10 15.36
N LEU A 412 13.02 3.99 16.07
CA LEU A 412 14.30 4.56 15.68
C LEU A 412 15.32 4.37 16.81
N SER A 413 16.60 4.23 16.48
CA SER A 413 17.69 4.14 17.48
C SER A 413 17.95 5.47 18.20
N GLY A 414 17.54 6.59 17.60
CA GLY A 414 17.83 7.95 18.07
C GLY A 414 19.19 8.47 17.59
N ALA A 415 20.00 7.64 16.94
CA ALA A 415 21.26 8.03 16.32
C ALA A 415 21.13 8.35 14.82
N GLU A 416 19.93 8.24 14.26
CA GLU A 416 19.68 8.60 12.87
C GLU A 416 19.85 10.10 12.65
N SER A 417 20.65 10.48 11.65
CA SER A 417 20.68 11.87 11.19
C SER A 417 19.45 12.17 10.33
N MET A 418 19.03 13.43 10.27
CA MET A 418 17.98 13.88 9.34
C MET A 418 18.30 13.51 7.89
N SER A 419 19.58 13.48 7.50
CA SER A 419 20.01 13.07 6.16
C SER A 419 19.98 11.54 5.96
N SER A 420 20.10 10.75 7.02
CA SER A 420 19.93 9.29 6.97
C SER A 420 18.46 8.98 6.81
N LEU A 421 17.62 9.54 7.69
CA LEU A 421 16.16 9.45 7.58
C LEU A 421 15.71 9.87 6.17
N ALA A 422 16.35 10.90 5.59
CA ALA A 422 16.12 11.38 4.22
C ALA A 422 16.25 10.35 3.08
N MET A 423 16.91 9.21 3.33
CA MET A 423 17.13 8.17 2.35
C MET A 423 16.01 7.12 2.46
N PRO A 424 15.42 6.67 1.34
CA PRO A 424 14.35 5.66 1.32
C PRO A 424 14.77 4.28 1.88
N TYR A 425 16.05 4.14 2.25
CA TYR A 425 16.71 2.91 2.68
C TYR A 425 16.98 2.84 4.18
N THR A 426 16.53 3.81 4.98
CA THR A 426 16.85 3.85 6.42
C THR A 426 15.85 3.09 7.28
N LEU A 427 14.62 2.93 6.78
CA LEU A 427 13.51 2.28 7.47
C LEU A 427 13.12 0.97 6.76
N GLU A 428 12.60 0.04 7.54
CA GLU A 428 12.16 -1.28 7.10
C GLU A 428 10.84 -1.66 7.78
N ILE A 429 10.01 -2.48 7.12
CA ILE A 429 8.84 -3.12 7.72
C ILE A 429 9.18 -4.56 8.13
N CYS A 430 9.09 -4.86 9.43
CA CYS A 430 9.27 -6.18 10.02
C CYS A 430 8.18 -6.49 11.07
N ARG A 431 8.17 -7.70 11.65
CA ARG A 431 7.26 -8.02 12.75
C ARG A 431 7.57 -7.18 13.99
N LEU A 432 6.51 -6.70 14.63
CA LEU A 432 6.58 -6.02 15.91
C LEU A 432 7.30 -6.88 16.97
N ASN A 433 7.07 -8.19 16.94
CA ASN A 433 7.74 -9.13 17.84
C ASN A 433 9.26 -9.17 17.66
N THR A 434 9.77 -8.94 16.45
CA THR A 434 11.21 -8.85 16.17
C THR A 434 11.84 -7.69 16.94
N VAL A 435 11.23 -6.51 16.89
CA VAL A 435 11.68 -5.34 17.66
C VAL A 435 11.63 -5.61 19.16
N CYS A 436 10.61 -6.33 19.65
CA CYS A 436 10.49 -6.70 21.06
C CYS A 436 11.61 -7.65 21.53
N ASN A 437 12.10 -8.52 20.64
CA ASN A 437 13.21 -9.41 20.96
C ASN A 437 14.56 -8.70 20.92
N ILE A 438 14.72 -7.68 20.06
CA ILE A 438 15.91 -6.81 20.04
C ILE A 438 15.94 -5.89 21.28
N ASP A 439 14.81 -5.28 21.63
CA ASP A 439 14.71 -4.36 22.76
C ASP A 439 13.43 -4.60 23.58
N PRO A 440 13.45 -5.54 24.56
CA PRO A 440 12.27 -5.89 25.36
C PRO A 440 11.66 -4.74 26.18
N ASP A 441 12.39 -3.65 26.36
CA ASP A 441 11.89 -2.46 27.06
C ASP A 441 10.74 -1.76 26.32
N VAL A 442 10.53 -2.04 25.03
CA VAL A 442 9.40 -1.49 24.27
C VAL A 442 8.07 -2.18 24.60
N VAL A 443 8.12 -3.43 25.07
CA VAL A 443 6.94 -4.29 25.30
C VAL A 443 5.86 -3.63 26.16
N PRO A 444 6.18 -2.96 27.29
CA PRO A 444 5.17 -2.30 28.11
C PRO A 444 4.39 -1.19 27.39
N PHE A 445 4.89 -0.68 26.26
CA PHE A 445 4.34 0.46 25.56
C PHE A 445 3.51 0.09 24.33
N LEU A 446 3.56 -1.16 23.86
CA LEU A 446 2.98 -1.55 22.56
C LEU A 446 1.47 -1.31 22.45
N THR A 447 0.75 -1.33 23.56
CA THR A 447 -0.70 -1.05 23.62
C THR A 447 -1.02 0.42 23.89
N SER A 448 -0.01 1.31 23.90
CA SER A 448 -0.22 2.74 24.10
C SER A 448 -1.12 3.31 23.00
N PRO A 449 -1.95 4.32 23.28
CA PRO A 449 -2.81 4.93 22.27
C PRO A 449 -2.06 5.34 21.00
N TYR A 450 -2.76 5.41 19.88
CA TYR A 450 -2.23 6.09 18.71
C TYR A 450 -1.81 7.52 19.06
N GLU A 451 -0.85 8.04 18.31
CA GLU A 451 -0.16 9.32 18.52
C GLU A 451 0.78 9.35 19.72
N SER A 452 0.90 8.27 20.48
CA SER A 452 1.87 8.18 21.58
C SER A 452 3.30 8.27 21.05
N THR A 453 4.12 9.10 21.70
CA THR A 453 5.53 9.29 21.37
C THR A 453 6.38 9.10 22.61
N PHE A 454 7.47 8.36 22.49
CA PHE A 454 8.40 8.07 23.59
C PHE A 454 9.84 8.23 23.12
N PHE A 455 10.69 8.71 24.01
CA PHE A 455 12.14 8.74 23.82
C PHE A 455 12.83 8.08 25.01
N ARG A 456 13.95 7.42 24.75
CA ARG A 456 14.78 6.80 25.78
C ARG A 456 15.68 7.87 26.41
N GLY A 457 15.52 8.09 27.71
CA GLY A 457 16.32 9.03 28.49
C GLY A 457 17.71 8.49 28.84
N GLU A 458 18.56 9.34 29.41
CA GLU A 458 19.92 8.97 29.85
C GLU A 458 19.93 7.89 30.95
N ASP A 459 18.82 7.73 31.68
CA ASP A 459 18.62 6.68 32.69
C ASP A 459 18.08 5.37 32.10
N ASP A 460 18.11 5.24 30.78
CA ASP A 460 17.70 4.07 30.00
C ASP A 460 16.20 3.73 30.12
N ARG A 461 15.38 4.73 30.46
CA ARG A 461 13.92 4.60 30.57
C ARG A 461 13.22 5.39 29.48
N PHE A 462 12.08 4.87 29.00
CA PHE A 462 11.22 5.62 28.09
C PHE A 462 10.45 6.72 28.83
N ILE A 463 10.57 7.93 28.31
CA ILE A 463 9.87 9.13 28.76
C ILE A 463 8.83 9.46 27.68
N PRO A 464 7.53 9.54 28.04
CA PRO A 464 6.50 9.97 27.09
C PRO A 464 6.70 11.45 26.75
N LEU A 465 6.67 11.77 25.47
CA LEU A 465 6.50 13.13 25.00
C LEU A 465 5.00 13.44 25.05
N LEU A 466 4.58 14.28 25.99
CA LEU A 466 3.21 14.79 26.00
C LEU A 466 3.08 15.75 24.81
N PRO A 467 1.98 15.70 24.03
CA PRO A 467 1.73 16.67 22.99
C PRO A 467 1.75 18.08 23.60
N ASP A 468 2.52 18.99 23.01
CA ASP A 468 2.60 20.37 23.48
C ASP A 468 1.23 21.04 23.26
N PRO A 469 0.55 21.51 24.32
CA PRO A 469 -0.74 22.17 24.17
C PRO A 469 -0.69 23.46 23.33
N ASP A 470 0.50 24.00 23.02
CA ASP A 470 0.71 25.20 22.21
C ASP A 470 1.21 24.93 20.77
N GLU A 471 1.26 23.68 20.29
CA GLU A 471 1.52 23.38 18.86
C GLU A 471 0.29 23.69 17.97
N THR A 472 -0.15 24.95 17.96
CA THR A 472 -0.73 25.51 16.74
C THR A 472 0.39 25.59 15.70
N ARG A 473 0.25 24.86 14.59
CA ARG A 473 1.13 24.89 13.40
C ARG A 473 1.90 26.22 13.28
N PRO A 474 3.25 26.23 13.28
CA PRO A 474 3.96 27.45 12.98
C PRO A 474 3.69 27.83 11.51
N PRO A 475 3.53 29.13 11.19
CA PRO A 475 3.40 29.54 9.80
C PRO A 475 4.72 29.22 9.09
N MET A 476 4.63 28.42 8.02
CA MET A 476 5.76 28.22 7.12
C MET A 476 6.22 29.58 6.58
N SER A 477 7.48 29.92 6.81
CA SER A 477 8.20 31.02 6.17
C SER A 477 9.35 30.47 5.35
#